data_AF-A0A840ZKA2-F1
#
_entry.id   AF-A0A840ZKA2-F1
#
_cell.length_a   1.000
_cell.length_b   1.000
_cell.length_c   1.000
_cell.angle_alpha   90.00
_cell.angle_beta   90.00
_cell.angle_gamma   90.00
#
_symmetry.space_group_name_H-M   'P 1'
#
loop_
_entity.id
_entity.type
_entity.pdbx_description
1 polymer ?
#
loop_
_entity_poly.entity_id
_entity_poly.type
_entity_poly.pdbx_seq_one_letter_code
_entity_poly.pdbx_strand_id
1 'polypeptide(L)'
;MSLRSQSSNRPFPPSPRRTGVRDLRAWPRTAWHTHPAGQTLVVTAGLGWVQERGGQKREIRPGDVIWIPPGVEHWHGATTTNAMIHIAIQKAVDGKVVSWLERVEYEHYRD
;
A
#
# COMPACT_ATOMS: atom_id res chain seq x y z
N MET A 1 13.61 -18.20 53.79
CA MET A 1 14.24 -18.26 52.46
C MET A 1 13.14 -18.42 51.42
N SER A 2 12.81 -17.35 50.70
CA SER A 2 11.72 -17.30 49.72
C SER A 2 12.33 -17.10 48.33
N LEU A 3 12.18 -18.08 47.44
CA LEU A 3 12.54 -17.96 46.03
C LEU A 3 11.28 -17.57 45.25
N ARG A 4 11.17 -16.29 44.86
CA ARG A 4 10.21 -15.86 43.84
C ARG A 4 10.89 -15.91 42.48
N SER A 5 10.43 -16.84 41.65
CA SER A 5 10.62 -16.84 40.21
C SER A 5 10.14 -15.51 39.63
N GLN A 6 11.01 -14.79 38.92
CA GLN A 6 10.61 -13.69 38.05
C GLN A 6 10.82 -14.12 36.60
N SER A 7 9.76 -14.63 35.98
CA SER A 7 9.68 -14.70 34.52
C SER A 7 9.58 -13.27 33.99
N SER A 8 10.63 -12.78 33.35
CA SER A 8 10.67 -11.45 32.76
C SER A 8 9.73 -11.37 31.56
N ASN A 9 8.52 -10.85 31.77
CA ASN A 9 7.60 -10.50 30.71
C ASN A 9 8.04 -9.12 30.15
N ARG A 10 9.01 -9.12 29.23
CA ARG A 10 9.40 -7.87 28.54
C ARG A 10 8.34 -7.57 27.48
N PRO A 11 7.71 -6.37 27.49
CA PRO A 11 6.81 -5.99 26.42
C PRO A 11 7.58 -5.88 25.11
N PHE A 12 7.09 -6.53 24.06
CA PHE A 12 7.56 -6.29 22.70
C PHE A 12 7.30 -4.82 22.35
N PRO A 13 8.27 -4.07 21.80
CA PRO A 13 8.02 -2.72 21.34
C PRO A 13 6.90 -2.74 20.28
N PRO A 14 6.00 -1.76 20.25
CA PRO A 14 4.97 -1.70 19.22
C PRO A 14 5.67 -1.60 17.87
N SER A 15 5.60 -2.67 17.07
CA SER A 15 6.02 -2.57 15.67
C SER A 15 5.07 -1.58 14.98
N PRO A 16 5.55 -0.52 14.30
CA PRO A 16 4.67 0.38 13.56
C PRO A 16 4.32 -0.28 12.22
N ARG A 17 3.61 -1.41 12.28
CA ARG A 17 2.88 -1.93 11.12
C ARG A 17 1.61 -1.11 11.04
N ARG A 18 1.46 -0.36 9.95
CA ARG A 18 0.27 0.44 9.72
C ARG A 18 -0.56 -0.29 8.66
N THR A 19 -1.57 -1.01 9.11
CA THR A 19 -2.59 -1.59 8.24
C THR A 19 -3.67 -0.54 8.01
N GLY A 20 -3.97 -0.23 6.75
CA GLY A 20 -5.04 0.68 6.38
C GLY A 20 -5.99 0.04 5.38
N VAL A 21 -7.30 0.08 5.67
CA VAL A 21 -8.34 -0.19 4.66
C VAL A 21 -8.61 1.11 3.93
N ARG A 22 -8.61 1.11 2.59
CA ARG A 22 -8.85 2.31 1.80
C ARG A 22 -10.00 2.10 0.82
N ASP A 23 -11.08 2.84 1.04
CA ASP A 23 -12.21 2.96 0.11
C ASP A 23 -11.87 4.05 -0.92
N LEU A 24 -11.63 3.65 -2.18
CA LEU A 24 -11.36 4.55 -3.30
C LEU A 24 -12.60 4.57 -4.21
N ARG A 25 -13.52 5.50 -3.95
CA ARG A 25 -14.74 5.71 -4.76
C ARG A 25 -14.40 6.39 -6.08
N ALA A 26 -14.82 5.83 -7.22
CA ALA A 26 -14.74 6.33 -8.61
C ALA A 26 -13.85 7.57 -8.90
N TRP A 27 -12.79 7.39 -9.72
CA TRP A 27 -11.79 8.39 -10.18
C TRP A 27 -10.54 8.73 -9.33
N PRO A 28 -10.34 8.29 -8.06
CA PRO A 28 -9.16 8.58 -7.29
C PRO A 28 -8.11 7.49 -7.51
N ARG A 29 -6.99 7.93 -8.05
CA ARG A 29 -5.70 7.26 -8.01
C ARG A 29 -4.80 8.00 -7.03
N THR A 30 -3.84 7.29 -6.47
CA THR A 30 -2.76 7.94 -5.73
C THR A 30 -1.93 8.83 -6.65
N ALA A 31 -1.24 9.81 -6.07
CA ALA A 31 -0.08 10.41 -6.74
C ALA A 31 1.02 9.35 -6.86
N TRP A 32 2.02 9.58 -7.71
CA TRP A 32 3.23 8.77 -7.69
C TRP A 32 3.83 8.79 -6.29
N HIS A 33 4.30 7.64 -5.82
CA HIS A 33 4.89 7.54 -4.49
C HIS A 33 5.80 6.32 -4.36
N THR A 34 6.58 6.30 -3.28
CA THR A 34 7.42 5.15 -2.89
C THR A 34 7.16 4.76 -1.44
N HIS A 35 7.36 3.48 -1.13
CA HIS A 35 7.33 2.96 0.23
C HIS A 35 8.74 2.46 0.62
N PRO A 36 9.32 2.90 1.76
CA PRO A 36 10.69 2.53 2.12
C PRO A 36 10.84 1.06 2.55
N ALA A 37 9.75 0.39 2.92
CA ALA A 37 9.71 -1.05 3.18
C ALA A 37 8.87 -1.83 2.16
N GLY A 38 8.54 -1.21 1.01
CA GLY A 38 7.59 -1.76 0.04
C GLY A 38 6.14 -1.72 0.53
N GLN A 39 5.23 -2.22 -0.29
CA GLN A 39 3.79 -2.26 -0.02
C GLN A 39 3.15 -3.51 -0.60
N THR A 40 2.24 -4.10 0.17
CA THR A 40 1.31 -5.13 -0.32
C THR A 40 -0.09 -4.55 -0.47
N LEU A 41 -0.70 -4.76 -1.63
CA LEU A 41 -2.11 -4.48 -1.87
C LEU A 41 -2.88 -5.79 -1.90
N VAL A 42 -4.03 -5.84 -1.25
CA VAL A 42 -4.99 -6.96 -1.36
C VAL A 42 -6.30 -6.39 -1.88
N VAL A 43 -6.67 -6.71 -3.11
CA VAL A 43 -7.88 -6.18 -3.74
C VAL A 43 -9.10 -6.95 -3.27
N THR A 44 -10.13 -6.24 -2.82
CA THR A 44 -11.33 -6.83 -2.21
C THR A 44 -12.59 -6.62 -3.03
N ALA A 45 -12.64 -5.60 -3.90
CA ALA A 45 -13.77 -5.36 -4.80
C ALA A 45 -13.38 -4.50 -6.01
N GLY A 46 -14.15 -4.62 -7.10
CA GLY A 46 -14.06 -3.74 -8.27
C GLY A 46 -12.93 -4.07 -9.24
N LEU A 47 -12.54 -3.08 -10.05
CA LEU A 47 -11.45 -3.20 -11.03
C LEU A 47 -10.58 -1.95 -10.93
N GLY A 48 -9.27 -2.14 -10.81
CA GLY A 48 -8.32 -1.03 -10.70
C GLY A 48 -7.07 -1.23 -11.54
N TRP A 49 -6.18 -0.27 -11.43
CA TRP A 49 -4.84 -0.32 -11.99
C TRP A 49 -3.77 -0.15 -10.93
N VAL A 50 -2.63 -0.77 -11.20
CA VAL A 50 -1.33 -0.46 -10.58
C VAL A 50 -0.32 -0.24 -11.69
N GLN A 51 0.57 0.73 -11.52
CA GLN A 51 1.64 0.98 -12.46
C GLN A 51 2.91 1.40 -11.73
N GLU A 52 4.02 0.80 -12.14
CA GLU A 52 5.38 1.20 -11.75
C GLU A 52 5.93 2.16 -12.80
N ARG A 53 6.75 3.13 -12.40
CA ARG A 53 7.26 4.14 -13.33
C ARG A 53 8.01 3.50 -14.49
N GLY A 54 7.68 3.92 -15.72
CA GLY A 54 8.24 3.36 -16.95
C GLY A 54 7.70 1.98 -17.34
N GLY A 55 6.90 1.35 -16.48
CA GLY A 55 6.23 0.09 -16.76
C GLY A 55 4.83 0.26 -17.36
N GLN A 56 4.24 -0.86 -17.77
CA GLN A 56 2.86 -0.91 -18.24
C GLN A 56 1.87 -0.84 -17.07
N LYS A 57 0.70 -0.23 -17.31
CA LYS A 57 -0.45 -0.32 -16.40
C LYS A 57 -0.91 -1.76 -16.33
N ARG A 58 -1.06 -2.30 -15.12
CA ARG A 58 -1.58 -3.64 -14.85
C ARG A 58 -2.95 -3.55 -14.21
N GLU A 59 -3.90 -4.30 -14.73
CA GLU A 59 -5.20 -4.46 -14.10
C GLU A 59 -5.09 -5.31 -12.83
N ILE A 60 -5.88 -4.95 -11.82
CA ILE A 60 -5.97 -5.66 -10.55
C ILE A 60 -7.45 -5.85 -10.16
N ARG A 61 -7.78 -7.06 -9.70
CA ARG A 61 -9.13 -7.57 -9.47
C ARG A 61 -9.28 -8.21 -8.08
N PRO A 62 -10.50 -8.43 -7.58
CA PRO A 62 -10.71 -9.00 -6.25
C PRO A 62 -10.06 -10.37 -6.14
N GLY A 63 -9.29 -10.57 -5.06
CA GLY A 63 -8.46 -11.76 -4.85
C GLY A 63 -6.98 -11.57 -5.21
N ASP A 64 -6.64 -10.54 -5.97
CA ASP A 64 -5.24 -10.25 -6.30
C ASP A 64 -4.47 -9.75 -5.06
N VAL A 65 -3.24 -10.26 -4.93
CA VAL A 65 -2.26 -9.81 -3.94
C VAL A 65 -1.04 -9.27 -4.68
N ILE A 66 -0.83 -7.95 -4.59
CA ILE A 66 0.20 -7.25 -5.33
C ILE A 66 1.30 -6.85 -4.35
N TRP A 67 2.52 -7.31 -4.60
CA TRP A 67 3.70 -6.82 -3.91
C TRP A 67 4.42 -5.77 -4.75
N ILE A 68 4.70 -4.63 -4.13
CA ILE A 68 5.44 -3.52 -4.69
C ILE A 68 6.73 -3.35 -3.88
N PRO A 69 7.92 -3.61 -4.46
CA PRO A 69 9.17 -3.61 -3.73
C PRO A 69 9.53 -2.24 -3.10
N PRO A 70 10.42 -2.23 -2.08
CA PRO A 70 10.91 -0.99 -1.48
C PRO A 70 11.50 -0.02 -2.51
N GLY A 71 11.15 1.26 -2.38
CA GLY A 71 11.69 2.32 -3.24
C GLY A 71 11.12 2.38 -4.65
N VAL A 72 10.28 1.43 -5.07
CA VAL A 72 9.66 1.45 -6.40
C VAL A 72 8.63 2.58 -6.48
N GLU A 73 8.79 3.45 -7.46
CA GLU A 73 7.82 4.50 -7.76
C GLU A 73 6.60 3.91 -8.45
N HIS A 74 5.44 4.13 -7.86
CA HIS A 74 4.19 3.58 -8.37
C HIS A 74 2.99 4.46 -8.05
N TRP A 75 1.89 4.18 -8.73
CA TRP A 75 0.55 4.59 -8.34
C TRP A 75 -0.40 3.40 -8.45
N HIS A 76 -1.54 3.51 -7.77
CA HIS A 76 -2.63 2.56 -7.89
C HIS A 76 -3.97 3.27 -7.68
N GLY A 77 -5.04 2.73 -8.25
CA GLY A 77 -6.36 3.35 -8.16
C GLY A 77 -7.44 2.61 -8.92
N ALA A 78 -8.63 3.20 -8.92
CA ALA A 78 -9.75 2.82 -9.78
C ALA A 78 -9.39 2.94 -11.27
N THR A 79 -10.12 2.23 -12.15
CA THR A 79 -10.06 2.51 -13.60
C THR A 79 -10.87 3.76 -13.94
N THR A 80 -10.87 4.16 -15.22
CA THR A 80 -11.71 5.25 -15.73
C THR A 80 -13.22 4.98 -15.54
N THR A 81 -13.66 3.72 -15.51
CA THR A 81 -15.07 3.33 -15.51
C THR A 81 -15.51 2.50 -14.30
N ASN A 82 -14.59 1.97 -13.50
CA ASN A 82 -14.90 1.12 -12.33
C ASN A 82 -14.24 1.63 -11.05
N ALA A 83 -14.98 1.58 -9.94
CA ALA A 83 -14.38 1.74 -8.62
C ALA A 83 -13.56 0.50 -8.22
N MET A 84 -12.67 0.66 -7.24
CA MET A 84 -11.85 -0.42 -6.69
C MET A 84 -11.65 -0.24 -5.19
N ILE A 85 -11.70 -1.34 -4.43
CA ILE A 85 -11.44 -1.36 -2.99
C ILE A 85 -10.27 -2.30 -2.74
N HIS A 86 -9.32 -1.86 -1.91
CA HIS A 86 -8.20 -2.68 -1.49
C HIS A 86 -7.77 -2.39 -0.05
N ILE A 87 -7.09 -3.36 0.53
CA ILE A 87 -6.32 -3.22 1.78
C ILE A 87 -4.90 -2.86 1.37
N ALA A 88 -4.30 -1.87 2.05
CA ALA A 88 -2.89 -1.50 1.87
C ALA A 88 -2.11 -1.82 3.15
N ILE A 89 -1.05 -2.60 2.99
CA ILE A 89 -0.19 -3.06 4.07
C ILE A 89 1.24 -2.55 3.78
N GLN A 90 1.75 -1.73 4.69
CA GLN A 90 3.12 -1.23 4.61
C GLN A 90 3.71 -1.03 6.02
N LYS A 91 5.04 -1.00 6.10
CA LYS A 91 5.78 -0.80 7.34
C LYS A 91 6.51 0.54 7.31
N ALA A 92 6.62 1.19 8.47
CA ALA A 92 7.50 2.34 8.61
C ALA A 92 8.98 1.93 8.67
N VAL A 93 9.84 2.74 8.04
CA VAL A 93 11.29 2.75 8.23
C VAL A 93 11.65 4.15 8.70
N ASP A 94 12.31 4.27 9.84
CA ASP A 94 12.69 5.55 10.46
C ASP A 94 11.52 6.55 10.58
N GLY A 95 10.36 6.04 10.99
CA GLY A 95 9.13 6.84 11.15
C GLY A 95 8.42 7.21 9.84
N LYS A 96 9.00 6.90 8.68
CA LYS A 96 8.43 7.20 7.36
C LYS A 96 7.76 5.97 6.77
N VAL A 97 6.53 6.13 6.32
CA VAL A 97 5.77 5.05 5.63
C VAL A 97 5.65 5.28 4.13
N VAL A 98 5.80 6.50 3.63
CA VAL A 98 5.59 6.85 2.21
C VAL A 98 6.40 8.10 1.85
N SER A 99 6.87 8.18 0.61
CA SER A 99 7.33 9.44 -0.02
C SER A 99 6.38 9.77 -1.17
N TRP A 100 5.69 10.89 -1.09
CA TRP A 100 4.83 11.36 -2.18
C TRP A 100 5.64 12.12 -3.23
N LEU A 101 5.26 11.94 -4.50
CA LEU A 101 5.84 12.59 -5.68
C LEU A 101 4.75 13.35 -6.44
N GLU A 102 4.92 13.56 -7.74
CA GLU A 102 3.98 14.30 -8.58
C GLU A 102 2.66 13.54 -8.81
N ARG A 103 1.63 14.28 -9.23
CA ARG A 103 0.34 13.68 -9.59
C ARG A 103 0.49 12.88 -10.88
N VAL A 104 -0.31 11.83 -11.00
CA VAL A 104 -0.46 11.12 -12.27
C VAL A 104 -1.25 12.02 -13.23
N GLU A 105 -0.60 12.43 -14.32
CA GLU A 105 -1.21 13.23 -15.37
C GLU A 105 -2.43 12.53 -15.98
N TYR A 106 -3.40 13.33 -16.42
CA TYR A 106 -4.66 12.80 -16.92
C TYR A 106 -4.45 11.92 -18.15
N GLU A 107 -3.56 12.31 -19.07
CA GLU A 107 -3.24 11.56 -20.29
C GLU A 107 -2.64 10.19 -19.99
N HIS A 108 -1.81 10.10 -18.95
CA HIS A 108 -1.22 8.82 -18.51
C HIS A 108 -2.27 7.86 -17.91
N TYR A 109 -3.36 8.43 -17.41
CA TYR A 109 -4.46 7.71 -16.79
C TYR A 109 -5.51 7.21 -17.80
N ARG A 110 -5.54 7.71 -19.05
CA ARG A 110 -6.50 7.25 -20.06
C ARG A 110 -6.12 5.88 -20.62
N ASP A 111 -7.14 5.08 -20.92
CA ASP A 111 -7.03 3.79 -21.61
C ASP A 111 -6.32 3.91 -22.97
#